data_AF-A0A3M8SD89-F1
#
_entry.id   AF-A0A3M8SD89-F1
#
_cell.length_a   1.000
_cell.length_b   1.000
_cell.length_c   1.000
_cell.angle_alpha   90.00
_cell.angle_beta   90.00
_cell.angle_gamma   90.00
#
_symmetry.space_group_name_H-M   'P 1'
#
loop_
_entity.id
_entity.type
_entity.pdbx_description
1 polymer ?
#
loop_
_entity_poly.entity_id
_entity_poly.type
_entity_poly.pdbx_seq_one_letter_code
_entity_poly.pdbx_strand_id
1 'polypeptide(L)'
;MIGYFGDPWQQIYDRSAGAFGPPDGGEIIKKAENFRCSKSVIRLLNAYRGDVEQYAAGENSACEGSVEFLLVRAEEPTEPGKRYSEEQIGRALARMDAAIEDWGWTGRSDVMKLFLARQMIARRLGFADLNRLFTGNYASSRAQDAFEEGEHFLLKPFLSTICPLISAHDQGDDRKIINLLRSDSPAFAVDGLNAGKSLKLMIETSKTLVGQLRALWDTETIGAILRFCVDKQIIRPSERLLEHLDRAPRAGPFDEDLHSLDKGDWLADSLFQMTSGPVSRYADYLDNNTAYSTQHGVKGEEYEKVMVVYDDVEAAWSQYSFSKTLTPQTSGEPTDRQRSVTQKLAYVSFSRAREDLRVLLFTADPEGARAELIGSELLVPSQIRIMT
;
A
#
# COMPACT_ATOMS: atom_id res chain seq x y z
N MET A 1 -22.85 30.33 -13.21
CA MET A 1 -23.05 28.87 -13.32
C MET A 1 -22.09 28.21 -12.34
N ILE A 2 -22.61 27.36 -11.45
CA ILE A 2 -21.80 26.59 -10.48
C ILE A 2 -21.93 25.13 -10.88
N GLY A 3 -20.82 24.44 -11.06
CA GLY A 3 -20.78 23.02 -11.45
C GLY A 3 -19.99 22.21 -10.43
N TYR A 4 -20.57 21.10 -9.99
CA TYR A 4 -19.89 20.12 -9.15
C TYR A 4 -19.39 18.97 -10.04
N PHE A 5 -18.16 18.53 -9.80
CA PHE A 5 -17.54 17.46 -10.59
C PHE A 5 -17.05 16.33 -9.67
N GLY A 6 -17.24 15.09 -10.11
CA GLY A 6 -16.79 13.92 -9.39
C GLY A 6 -17.52 12.67 -9.86
N ASP A 7 -16.83 11.53 -9.76
CA ASP A 7 -17.41 10.22 -10.01
C ASP A 7 -17.66 9.51 -8.66
N PRO A 8 -18.92 9.20 -8.28
CA PRO A 8 -19.22 8.48 -7.04
C PRO A 8 -18.53 7.12 -6.93
N TRP A 9 -18.20 6.49 -8.07
CA TRP A 9 -17.47 5.22 -8.09
C TRP A 9 -15.99 5.37 -7.71
N GLN A 10 -15.43 6.59 -7.74
CA GLN A 10 -14.07 6.87 -7.26
C GLN A 10 -14.00 7.21 -5.76
N GLN A 11 -15.13 7.20 -5.05
CA GLN A 11 -15.20 7.52 -3.63
C GLN A 11 -14.90 6.29 -2.77
N ILE A 12 -13.61 6.08 -2.47
CA ILE A 12 -13.10 4.93 -1.71
C ILE A 12 -12.65 5.26 -0.28
N TYR A 13 -12.79 6.51 0.17
CA TYR A 13 -12.41 6.94 1.53
C TYR A 13 -13.56 6.82 2.52
N ASP A 14 -13.25 6.39 3.75
CA ASP A 14 -14.24 6.15 4.82
C ASP A 14 -14.98 7.42 5.27
N ARG A 15 -14.37 8.60 5.11
CA ARG A 15 -15.00 9.89 5.42
C ARG A 15 -15.53 10.52 4.13
N SER A 16 -16.85 10.48 3.97
CA SER A 16 -17.49 11.14 2.83
C SER A 16 -18.81 11.78 3.23
N ALA A 17 -19.20 12.82 2.50
CA ALA A 17 -20.45 13.56 2.71
C ALA A 17 -21.71 12.79 2.22
N GLY A 18 -21.57 11.51 1.87
CA GLY A 18 -22.65 10.69 1.29
C GLY A 18 -22.85 10.94 -0.21
N ALA A 19 -23.98 10.47 -0.74
CA ALA A 19 -24.37 10.70 -2.12
C ALA A 19 -24.74 12.18 -2.32
N PHE A 20 -24.16 12.82 -3.35
CA PHE A 20 -24.51 14.18 -3.73
C PHE A 20 -25.54 14.15 -4.87
N GLY A 21 -26.71 14.73 -4.62
CA GLY A 21 -27.69 15.03 -5.66
C GLY A 21 -27.57 16.50 -6.09
N PRO A 22 -27.93 16.84 -7.33
CA PRO A 22 -28.05 18.24 -7.71
C PRO A 22 -29.09 18.95 -6.82
N PRO A 23 -28.91 20.24 -6.50
CA PRO A 23 -29.95 21.03 -5.83
C PRO A 23 -31.19 21.17 -6.73
N ASP A 24 -32.30 21.63 -6.17
CA ASP A 24 -33.54 21.87 -6.93
C ASP A 24 -33.27 22.75 -8.17
N GLY A 25 -33.68 22.24 -9.35
CA GLY A 25 -33.42 22.87 -10.65
C GLY A 25 -32.03 22.62 -11.24
N GLY A 26 -31.19 21.81 -10.59
CA GLY A 26 -29.90 21.40 -11.12
C GLY A 26 -30.00 20.21 -12.09
N GLU A 27 -29.15 20.22 -13.12
CA GLU A 27 -29.08 19.17 -14.14
C GLU A 27 -27.88 18.24 -13.90
N ILE A 28 -28.04 16.94 -14.17
CA ILE A 28 -26.95 15.96 -14.12
C ILE A 28 -26.36 15.81 -15.52
N ILE A 29 -25.08 16.17 -15.67
CA ILE A 29 -24.34 15.99 -16.92
C ILE A 29 -23.49 14.73 -16.79
N LYS A 30 -23.81 13.70 -17.57
CA LYS A 30 -22.99 12.47 -17.65
C LYS A 30 -21.91 12.66 -18.71
N LYS A 31 -20.63 12.59 -18.29
CA LYS A 31 -19.48 12.59 -19.20
C LYS A 31 -19.23 11.16 -19.69
N ALA A 32 -19.44 10.91 -20.97
CA ALA A 32 -19.23 9.60 -21.59
C ALA A 32 -17.83 9.47 -22.21
N GLU A 33 -17.15 10.58 -22.46
CA GLU A 33 -15.79 10.62 -22.99
C GLU A 33 -14.77 10.13 -21.95
N ASN A 34 -14.10 9.02 -22.25
CA ASN A 34 -12.96 8.53 -21.50
C ASN A 34 -11.67 8.85 -22.24
N PHE A 35 -10.93 9.82 -21.71
CA PHE A 35 -9.62 10.28 -22.21
C PHE A 35 -8.43 9.57 -21.53
N ARG A 36 -8.71 8.53 -20.73
CA ARG A 36 -7.74 7.89 -19.81
C ARG A 36 -7.38 6.47 -20.22
N CYS A 37 -8.39 5.64 -20.44
CA CYS A 37 -8.27 4.21 -20.64
C CYS A 37 -8.24 3.85 -22.13
N SER A 38 -7.60 2.73 -22.46
CA SER A 38 -7.67 2.07 -23.76
C SER A 38 -9.05 1.49 -24.02
N LYS A 39 -9.36 1.17 -25.28
CA LYS A 39 -10.64 0.58 -25.67
C LYS A 39 -10.95 -0.72 -24.92
N SER A 40 -9.95 -1.59 -24.73
CA SER A 40 -10.15 -2.85 -24.01
C SER A 40 -10.49 -2.62 -22.53
N VAL A 41 -9.85 -1.66 -21.87
CA VAL A 41 -10.17 -1.31 -20.48
C VAL A 41 -11.55 -0.66 -20.39
N ILE A 42 -11.92 0.22 -21.33
CA ILE A 42 -13.26 0.84 -21.38
C ILE A 42 -14.36 -0.21 -21.52
N ARG A 43 -14.18 -1.23 -22.37
CA ARG A 43 -15.14 -2.34 -22.50
C ARG A 43 -15.36 -3.05 -21.16
N LEU A 44 -14.29 -3.34 -20.41
CA LEU A 44 -14.40 -3.90 -19.07
C LEU A 44 -15.15 -2.95 -18.13
N LEU A 45 -14.83 -1.65 -18.12
CA LEU A 45 -15.49 -0.67 -17.26
C LEU A 45 -16.99 -0.56 -17.55
N ASN A 46 -17.38 -0.58 -18.82
CA ASN A 46 -18.79 -0.53 -19.23
C ASN A 46 -19.53 -1.84 -18.90
N ALA A 47 -18.88 -2.99 -19.03
CA ALA A 47 -19.45 -4.26 -18.59
C ALA A 47 -19.62 -4.31 -17.06
N TYR A 48 -18.71 -3.66 -16.33
CA TYR A 48 -18.73 -3.61 -14.87
C TYR A 48 -19.73 -2.59 -14.28
N ARG A 49 -20.01 -1.50 -15.01
CA ARG A 49 -20.81 -0.37 -14.53
C ARG A 49 -21.90 0.00 -15.52
N GLY A 50 -23.17 -0.02 -15.08
CA GLY A 50 -24.33 0.23 -15.94
C GLY A 50 -24.88 1.67 -15.99
N ASP A 51 -24.41 2.60 -15.15
CA ASP A 51 -24.98 3.96 -15.09
C ASP A 51 -24.35 4.96 -16.08
N VAL A 52 -23.20 4.62 -16.68
CA VAL A 52 -22.55 5.38 -17.75
C VAL A 52 -21.89 4.45 -18.76
N GLU A 53 -22.21 4.62 -20.03
CA GLU A 53 -21.52 3.95 -21.13
C GLU A 53 -20.42 4.90 -21.65
N GLN A 54 -19.17 4.50 -21.45
CA GLN A 54 -18.01 5.31 -21.82
C GLN A 54 -17.49 4.95 -23.21
N TYR A 55 -16.90 5.92 -23.91
CA TYR A 55 -16.20 5.69 -25.17
C TYR A 55 -14.82 6.37 -25.17
N ALA A 56 -13.87 5.79 -25.90
CA ALA A 56 -12.50 6.31 -25.98
C ALA A 56 -12.46 7.64 -26.73
N ALA A 57 -11.84 8.66 -26.13
CA ALA A 57 -11.71 10.00 -26.70
C ALA A 57 -10.25 10.48 -26.68
N GLY A 58 -9.94 11.49 -27.49
CA GLY A 58 -8.58 12.02 -27.63
C GLY A 58 -7.59 10.99 -28.18
N GLU A 59 -6.37 11.01 -27.68
CA GLU A 59 -5.29 10.12 -28.14
C GLU A 59 -5.60 8.63 -27.91
N ASN A 60 -6.38 8.32 -26.87
CA ASN A 60 -6.75 6.93 -26.54
C ASN A 60 -7.76 6.31 -27.51
N SER A 61 -8.41 7.11 -28.35
CA SER A 61 -9.29 6.60 -29.41
C SER A 61 -8.54 5.70 -30.42
N ALA A 62 -7.21 5.81 -30.48
CA ALA A 62 -6.34 4.93 -31.27
C ALA A 62 -5.74 3.77 -30.45
N CYS A 63 -5.84 3.78 -29.11
CA CYS A 63 -5.25 2.77 -28.24
C CYS A 63 -6.22 1.61 -27.97
N GLU A 64 -5.90 0.42 -28.49
CA GLU A 64 -6.68 -0.78 -28.20
C GLU A 64 -6.43 -1.31 -26.78
N GLY A 65 -5.15 -1.36 -26.38
CA GLY A 65 -4.70 -1.91 -25.11
C GLY A 65 -5.09 -3.38 -24.92
N SER A 66 -5.02 -3.88 -23.68
CA SER A 66 -5.43 -5.25 -23.39
C SER A 66 -5.91 -5.43 -21.95
N VAL A 67 -6.85 -6.37 -21.75
CA VAL A 67 -7.31 -6.81 -20.44
C VAL A 67 -7.14 -8.32 -20.39
N GLU A 68 -6.53 -8.84 -19.34
CA GLU A 68 -6.49 -10.28 -19.07
C GLU A 68 -6.65 -10.57 -17.58
N PHE A 69 -7.51 -11.54 -17.27
CA PHE A 69 -7.67 -12.14 -15.96
C PHE A 69 -7.00 -13.51 -15.96
N LEU A 70 -6.07 -13.72 -15.03
CA LEU A 70 -5.49 -15.02 -14.76
C LEU A 70 -6.06 -15.54 -13.44
N LEU A 71 -6.81 -16.64 -13.51
CA LEU A 71 -7.37 -17.30 -12.35
C LEU A 71 -6.38 -18.31 -11.79
N VAL A 72 -6.16 -18.22 -10.48
CA VAL A 72 -5.25 -19.08 -9.75
C VAL A 72 -6.05 -19.84 -8.70
N ARG A 73 -5.81 -21.16 -8.59
CA ARG A 73 -6.42 -21.95 -7.51
C ARG A 73 -5.88 -21.48 -6.16
N ALA A 74 -6.75 -20.91 -5.35
CA ALA A 74 -6.50 -20.61 -3.94
C ALA A 74 -6.34 -21.93 -3.17
N GLU A 75 -5.37 -21.98 -2.26
CA GLU A 75 -5.27 -23.12 -1.33
C GLU A 75 -6.32 -22.98 -0.22
N GLU A 76 -6.71 -24.10 0.39
CA GLU A 76 -7.51 -24.06 1.62
C GLU A 76 -6.62 -23.63 2.79
N PRO A 77 -6.91 -22.51 3.47
CA PRO A 77 -6.06 -22.01 4.54
C PRO A 77 -5.97 -22.99 5.72
N THR A 78 -4.75 -23.23 6.21
CA THR A 78 -4.49 -24.20 7.29
C THR A 78 -4.38 -23.56 8.68
N GLU A 79 -4.26 -22.23 8.77
CA GLU A 79 -4.10 -21.52 10.03
C GLU A 79 -5.44 -21.03 10.61
N PRO A 80 -5.52 -20.79 11.93
CA PRO A 80 -6.68 -20.19 12.57
C PRO A 80 -7.11 -18.87 11.90
N GLY A 81 -8.42 -18.65 11.82
CA GLY A 81 -8.97 -17.44 11.19
C GLY A 81 -8.98 -17.47 9.66
N LYS A 82 -8.90 -18.66 9.05
CA LYS A 82 -8.88 -18.87 7.58
C LYS A 82 -7.70 -18.15 6.92
N ARG A 83 -6.52 -18.24 7.53
CA ARG A 83 -5.29 -17.63 7.02
C ARG A 83 -4.36 -18.67 6.40
N TYR A 84 -3.55 -18.23 5.46
CA TYR A 84 -2.47 -19.03 4.94
C TYR A 84 -1.36 -19.23 5.96
N SER A 85 -0.85 -20.47 6.02
CA SER A 85 0.42 -20.75 6.69
C SER A 85 1.57 -20.09 5.94
N GLU A 86 2.74 -20.05 6.57
CA GLU A 86 3.89 -19.42 5.94
C GLU A 86 4.28 -20.08 4.61
N GLU A 87 4.17 -21.40 4.50
CA GLU A 87 4.45 -22.12 3.27
C GLU A 87 3.41 -21.83 2.18
N GLN A 88 2.13 -21.70 2.56
CA GLN A 88 1.04 -21.37 1.63
C GLN A 88 1.24 -19.99 1.01
N ILE A 89 1.63 -18.99 1.81
CA ILE A 89 1.99 -17.65 1.30
C ILE A 89 3.18 -17.75 0.34
N GLY A 90 4.21 -18.54 0.68
CA GLY A 90 5.36 -18.75 -0.21
C GLY A 90 4.96 -19.32 -1.58
N ARG A 91 4.05 -20.29 -1.61
CA ARG A 91 3.50 -20.84 -2.86
C ARG A 91 2.62 -19.84 -3.61
N ALA A 92 1.79 -19.05 -2.92
CA ALA A 92 0.99 -17.99 -3.54
C ALA A 92 1.89 -16.93 -4.22
N LEU A 93 2.97 -16.52 -3.57
CA LEU A 93 3.97 -15.63 -4.14
C LEU A 93 4.66 -16.23 -5.38
N ALA A 94 5.04 -17.51 -5.33
CA ALA A 94 5.65 -18.19 -6.47
C ALA A 94 4.70 -18.25 -7.68
N ARG A 95 3.40 -18.50 -7.46
CA ARG A 95 2.37 -18.47 -8.51
C ARG A 95 2.21 -17.08 -9.11
N MET A 96 2.29 -16.05 -8.26
CA MET A 96 2.26 -14.67 -8.72
C MET A 96 3.51 -14.33 -9.56
N ASP A 97 4.69 -14.77 -9.16
CA ASP A 97 5.91 -14.54 -9.93
C ASP A 97 5.88 -15.27 -11.28
N ALA A 98 5.33 -16.49 -11.33
CA ALA A 98 5.08 -17.20 -12.57
C ALA A 98 4.10 -16.44 -13.49
N ALA A 99 3.05 -15.82 -12.94
CA ALA A 99 2.13 -14.99 -13.71
C ALA A 99 2.81 -13.73 -14.30
N ILE A 100 3.64 -13.06 -13.49
CA ILE A 100 4.43 -11.91 -13.94
C ILE A 100 5.39 -12.30 -15.07
N GLU A 101 6.02 -13.46 -14.95
CA GLU A 101 6.92 -14.01 -15.98
C GLU A 101 6.17 -14.34 -17.26
N ASP A 102 5.03 -15.02 -17.17
CA ASP A 102 4.17 -15.37 -18.31
C ASP A 102 3.68 -14.13 -19.08
N TRP A 103 3.40 -13.03 -18.37
CA TRP A 103 3.06 -11.74 -18.99
C TRP A 103 4.26 -10.98 -19.58
N GLY A 104 5.49 -11.46 -19.35
CA GLY A 104 6.72 -10.77 -19.73
C GLY A 104 6.94 -9.48 -18.95
N TRP A 105 6.44 -9.40 -17.71
CA TRP A 105 6.47 -8.22 -16.84
C TRP A 105 7.54 -8.30 -15.75
N THR A 106 8.39 -9.34 -15.77
CA THR A 106 9.51 -9.51 -14.84
C THR A 106 10.47 -8.33 -14.93
N GLY A 107 10.75 -7.69 -13.79
CA GLY A 107 11.70 -6.58 -13.69
C GLY A 107 11.24 -5.25 -14.33
N ARG A 108 10.03 -5.16 -14.88
CA ARG A 108 9.50 -3.93 -15.45
C ARG A 108 9.12 -2.92 -14.36
N SER A 109 9.69 -1.72 -14.46
CA SER A 109 9.37 -0.58 -13.57
C SER A 109 8.17 0.24 -14.05
N ASP A 110 7.77 0.09 -15.32
CA ASP A 110 6.62 0.77 -15.92
C ASP A 110 5.27 0.05 -15.64
N VAL A 111 5.31 -1.07 -14.93
CA VAL A 111 4.12 -1.82 -14.50
C VAL A 111 3.81 -1.45 -13.05
N MET A 112 2.69 -0.77 -12.85
CA MET A 112 2.17 -0.51 -11.51
C MET A 112 1.49 -1.76 -10.96
N LYS A 113 1.87 -2.19 -9.76
CA LYS A 113 1.35 -3.39 -9.11
C LYS A 113 0.44 -2.99 -7.96
N LEU A 114 -0.87 -3.04 -8.21
CA LEU A 114 -1.91 -2.77 -7.23
C LEU A 114 -2.24 -4.08 -6.50
N PHE A 115 -1.47 -4.35 -5.47
CA PHE A 115 -1.78 -5.43 -4.56
C PHE A 115 -2.73 -4.90 -3.51
N LEU A 116 -3.89 -5.52 -3.39
CA LEU A 116 -4.78 -5.17 -2.29
C LEU A 116 -4.44 -6.08 -1.08
N ALA A 117 -3.99 -7.31 -1.28
CA ALA A 117 -3.53 -8.22 -0.23
C ALA A 117 -2.20 -7.77 0.46
N ARG A 118 -2.31 -7.08 1.61
CA ARG A 118 -1.17 -6.37 2.25
C ARG A 118 -0.07 -7.27 2.80
N GLN A 119 -0.39 -8.44 3.33
CA GLN A 119 0.62 -9.29 3.95
C GLN A 119 1.45 -10.04 2.88
N MET A 120 0.90 -10.28 1.67
CA MET A 120 1.67 -10.78 0.52
C MET A 120 2.65 -9.73 0.02
N ILE A 121 2.22 -8.46 -0.07
CA ILE A 121 3.13 -7.35 -0.42
C ILE A 121 4.25 -7.27 0.59
N ALA A 122 3.90 -7.24 1.87
CA ALA A 122 4.86 -7.14 2.94
C ALA A 122 5.87 -8.28 2.87
N ARG A 123 5.45 -9.50 2.54
CA ARG A 123 6.37 -10.63 2.40
C ARG A 123 7.23 -10.55 1.14
N ARG A 124 6.63 -10.22 -0.01
CA ARG A 124 7.34 -10.03 -1.28
C ARG A 124 8.40 -8.94 -1.18
N LEU A 125 8.05 -7.83 -0.53
CA LEU A 125 8.93 -6.70 -0.29
C LEU A 125 9.67 -6.85 1.05
N GLY A 126 9.67 -8.02 1.69
CA GLY A 126 10.51 -8.32 2.86
C GLY A 126 10.23 -7.50 4.14
N PHE A 127 9.07 -6.89 4.31
CA PHE A 127 8.63 -6.26 5.55
C PHE A 127 7.47 -6.99 6.26
N ALA A 128 7.26 -8.29 5.98
CA ALA A 128 6.17 -9.09 6.55
C ALA A 128 6.09 -9.03 8.08
N ASP A 129 7.22 -9.18 8.79
CA ASP A 129 7.23 -9.15 10.25
C ASP A 129 6.80 -7.78 10.79
N LEU A 130 7.21 -6.70 10.11
CA LEU A 130 6.80 -5.34 10.44
C LEU A 130 5.30 -5.18 10.24
N ASN A 131 4.78 -5.59 9.08
CA ASN A 131 3.35 -5.56 8.81
C ASN A 131 2.55 -6.37 9.84
N ARG A 132 2.99 -7.60 10.16
CA ARG A 132 2.35 -8.45 11.16
C ARG A 132 2.31 -7.80 12.55
N LEU A 133 3.35 -7.07 12.94
CA LEU A 133 3.38 -6.34 14.20
C LEU A 133 2.30 -5.24 14.25
N PHE A 134 2.12 -4.51 13.14
CA PHE A 134 1.17 -3.40 13.04
C PHE A 134 -0.25 -3.79 12.63
N THR A 135 -0.49 -5.04 12.22
CA THR A 135 -1.83 -5.60 11.94
C THR A 135 -2.20 -6.74 12.90
N GLY A 136 -1.38 -6.99 13.91
CA GLY A 136 -1.51 -8.09 14.87
C GLY A 136 -2.15 -7.67 16.19
N ASN A 137 -2.04 -8.54 17.19
CA ASN A 137 -2.73 -8.42 18.47
C ASN A 137 -2.39 -7.13 19.26
N TYR A 138 -1.18 -6.59 19.06
CA TYR A 138 -0.72 -5.39 19.77
C TYR A 138 -1.21 -4.09 19.12
N ALA A 139 -1.65 -4.14 17.87
CA ALA A 139 -2.08 -2.95 17.14
C ALA A 139 -3.53 -2.58 17.50
N SER A 140 -3.77 -1.32 17.85
CA SER A 140 -5.12 -0.76 17.82
C SER A 140 -5.50 -0.40 16.39
N SER A 141 -6.80 -0.25 16.09
CA SER A 141 -7.24 0.23 14.76
C SER A 141 -6.55 1.53 14.39
N ARG A 142 -6.40 2.47 15.34
CA ARG A 142 -5.66 3.73 15.12
C ARG A 142 -4.17 3.52 14.82
N ALA A 143 -3.53 2.54 15.47
CA ALA A 143 -2.13 2.24 15.21
C ALA A 143 -1.95 1.59 13.82
N GLN A 144 -2.90 0.73 13.43
CA GLN A 144 -2.96 0.13 12.12
C GLN A 144 -3.19 1.19 11.03
N ASP A 145 -4.19 2.06 11.20
CA ASP A 145 -4.45 3.17 10.27
C ASP A 145 -3.20 4.04 10.13
N ALA A 146 -2.61 4.50 11.24
CA ALA A 146 -1.41 5.32 11.19
C ALA A 146 -0.19 4.59 10.59
N PHE A 147 -0.09 3.26 10.76
CA PHE A 147 0.90 2.47 10.07
C PHE A 147 0.66 2.55 8.56
N GLU A 148 -0.55 2.23 8.10
CA GLU A 148 -0.95 2.24 6.69
C GLU A 148 -0.69 3.58 5.98
N GLU A 149 -0.87 4.69 6.69
CA GLU A 149 -0.64 6.05 6.17
C GLU A 149 0.83 6.49 6.22
N GLY A 150 1.73 5.68 6.79
CA GLY A 150 3.13 6.06 7.03
C GLY A 150 3.31 7.10 8.13
N GLU A 151 2.32 7.29 9.01
CA GLU A 151 2.28 8.34 10.01
C GLU A 151 2.43 7.84 11.46
N HIS A 152 2.62 6.54 11.65
CA HIS A 152 2.80 5.98 12.98
C HIS A 152 4.05 6.58 13.65
N PHE A 153 3.89 7.17 14.82
CA PHE A 153 4.93 7.95 15.51
C PHE A 153 6.24 7.17 15.76
N LEU A 154 6.17 5.84 15.88
CA LEU A 154 7.37 4.99 16.02
C LEU A 154 8.17 4.83 14.72
N LEU A 155 7.53 4.92 13.55
CA LEU A 155 8.15 4.74 12.24
C LEU A 155 8.40 6.07 11.51
N LYS A 156 7.64 7.11 11.84
CA LYS A 156 7.75 8.44 11.23
C LYS A 156 9.20 8.97 11.17
N PRO A 157 10.04 8.87 12.23
CA PRO A 157 11.44 9.30 12.13
C PRO A 157 12.24 8.55 11.08
N PHE A 158 11.94 7.26 10.86
CA PHE A 158 12.57 6.48 9.81
C PHE A 158 12.16 6.95 8.43
N LEU A 159 10.85 7.09 8.22
CA LEU A 159 10.29 7.45 6.92
C LEU A 159 10.68 8.88 6.50
N SER A 160 10.65 9.85 7.43
CA SER A 160 10.91 11.25 7.11
C SER A 160 12.39 11.59 6.99
N THR A 161 13.25 10.93 7.77
CA THR A 161 14.61 11.43 8.00
C THR A 161 15.67 10.33 7.94
N ILE A 162 15.54 9.24 8.72
CA ILE A 162 16.61 8.25 8.82
C ILE A 162 16.80 7.47 7.49
N CYS A 163 15.74 6.91 6.90
CA CYS A 163 15.84 6.20 5.62
C CYS A 163 16.35 7.13 4.49
N PRO A 164 15.81 8.36 4.32
CA PRO A 164 16.37 9.32 3.35
C PRO A 164 17.85 9.65 3.55
N LEU A 165 18.33 9.74 4.80
CA LEU A 165 19.75 9.96 5.11
C LEU A 165 20.62 8.76 4.72
N ILE A 166 20.16 7.54 5.02
CA ILE A 166 20.85 6.30 4.62
C ILE A 166 20.93 6.22 3.09
N SER A 167 19.82 6.42 2.38
CA SER A 167 19.80 6.39 0.91
C SER A 167 20.69 7.47 0.30
N ALA A 168 20.70 8.69 0.86
CA ALA A 168 21.58 9.76 0.39
C ALA A 168 23.07 9.43 0.64
N HIS A 169 23.40 8.81 1.77
CA HIS A 169 24.75 8.35 2.07
C HIS A 169 25.23 7.27 1.11
N ASP A 170 24.40 6.25 0.88
CA ASP A 170 24.72 5.13 -0.02
C ASP A 170 24.90 5.60 -1.48
N GLN A 171 24.24 6.70 -1.87
CA GLN A 171 24.39 7.35 -3.19
C GLN A 171 25.55 8.37 -3.25
N GLY A 172 26.19 8.70 -2.12
CA GLY A 172 27.20 9.75 -2.04
C GLY A 172 26.65 11.17 -2.26
N ASP A 173 25.35 11.39 -2.05
CA ASP A 173 24.69 12.69 -2.23
C ASP A 173 24.82 13.57 -0.99
N ASP A 174 26.01 14.14 -0.83
CA ASP A 174 26.34 15.05 0.28
C ASP A 174 25.38 16.24 0.38
N ARG A 175 24.89 16.74 -0.77
CA ARG A 175 23.97 17.89 -0.81
C ARG A 175 22.63 17.52 -0.19
N LYS A 176 22.09 16.35 -0.52
CA LYS A 176 20.84 15.84 0.06
C LYS A 176 20.99 15.59 1.56
N ILE A 177 22.12 15.02 2.01
CA ILE A 177 22.40 14.84 3.44
C ILE A 177 22.34 16.18 4.19
N ILE A 178 23.03 17.22 3.69
CA ILE A 178 23.05 18.54 4.34
C ILE A 178 21.64 19.13 4.39
N ASN A 179 20.88 19.03 3.30
CA ASN A 179 19.53 19.56 3.24
C ASN A 179 18.59 18.86 4.25
N LEU A 180 18.62 17.53 4.33
CA LEU A 180 17.83 16.74 5.28
C LEU A 180 18.17 17.07 6.74
N LEU A 181 19.46 17.16 7.07
CA LEU A 181 19.86 17.52 8.43
C LEU A 181 19.43 18.96 8.76
N ARG A 182 19.57 19.92 7.84
CA ARG A 182 19.15 21.30 8.10
C ARG A 182 17.64 21.47 8.29
N SER A 183 16.82 20.65 7.63
CA SER A 183 15.36 20.71 7.78
C SER A 183 14.90 20.01 9.06
N ASP A 184 15.45 18.83 9.36
CA ASP A 184 14.81 17.92 10.32
C ASP A 184 15.60 17.73 11.62
N SER A 185 16.90 18.03 11.61
CA SER A 185 17.77 17.81 12.77
C SER A 185 17.93 19.07 13.63
N PRO A 186 17.58 19.01 14.93
CA PRO A 186 17.87 20.09 15.87
C PRO A 186 19.35 20.49 15.94
N ALA A 187 20.28 19.53 15.75
CA ALA A 187 21.72 19.83 15.76
C ALA A 187 22.16 20.69 14.56
N PHE A 188 21.45 20.66 13.45
CA PHE A 188 21.80 21.37 12.21
C PHE A 188 20.80 22.46 11.83
N ALA A 189 19.83 22.74 12.72
CA ALA A 189 18.88 23.83 12.59
C ALA A 189 19.61 25.17 12.44
N VAL A 190 19.04 26.06 11.62
CA VAL A 190 19.62 27.38 11.28
C VAL A 190 19.77 28.28 12.52
N ASP A 191 18.97 28.04 13.54
CA ASP A 191 18.94 28.70 14.85
C ASP A 191 19.39 27.76 16.00
N GLY A 192 19.94 26.58 15.67
CA GLY A 192 20.33 25.56 16.64
C GLY A 192 21.71 25.77 17.28
N LEU A 193 22.10 24.83 18.15
CA LEU A 193 23.38 24.82 18.90
C LEU A 193 24.62 25.01 18.03
N ASN A 194 24.56 24.66 16.74
CA ASN A 194 25.67 24.73 15.80
C ASN A 194 25.56 25.89 14.78
N ALA A 195 24.61 26.81 14.92
CA ALA A 195 24.40 27.93 13.99
C ALA A 195 25.64 28.82 13.79
N GLY A 196 26.52 28.91 14.79
CA GLY A 196 27.77 29.67 14.73
C GLY A 196 28.98 28.93 14.13
N LYS A 197 28.85 27.66 13.73
CA LYS A 197 29.96 26.85 13.19
C LYS A 197 30.16 27.10 11.69
N SER A 198 31.42 26.98 11.24
CA SER A 198 31.74 27.14 9.81
C SER A 198 31.06 26.08 8.94
N LEU A 199 30.68 26.46 7.72
CA LEU A 199 30.05 25.54 6.75
C LEU A 199 30.89 24.28 6.53
N LYS A 200 32.22 24.41 6.43
CA LYS A 200 33.14 23.28 6.24
C LYS A 200 33.07 22.28 7.40
N LEU A 201 33.12 22.78 8.64
CA LEU A 201 33.02 21.95 9.84
C LEU A 201 31.65 21.25 9.93
N MET A 202 30.57 21.95 9.54
CA MET A 202 29.23 21.36 9.51
C MET A 202 29.13 20.22 8.51
N ILE A 203 29.70 20.37 7.31
CA ILE A 203 29.75 19.31 6.29
C ILE A 203 30.54 18.10 6.81
N GLU A 204 31.74 18.30 7.36
CA GLU A 204 32.56 17.22 7.91
C GLU A 204 31.86 16.49 9.06
N THR A 205 31.17 17.24 9.93
CA THR A 205 30.39 16.69 11.04
C THR A 205 29.20 15.89 10.53
N SER A 206 28.44 16.40 9.56
CA SER A 206 27.32 15.70 8.94
C SER A 206 27.75 14.37 8.33
N LYS A 207 28.85 14.36 7.55
CA LYS A 207 29.38 13.14 6.94
C LYS A 207 29.79 12.11 7.98
N THR A 208 30.52 12.54 9.01
CA THR A 208 30.96 11.65 10.09
C THR A 208 29.77 11.05 10.82
N LEU A 209 28.77 11.87 11.13
CA LEU A 209 27.58 11.46 11.86
C LEU A 209 26.70 10.49 11.06
N VAL A 210 26.48 10.78 9.78
CA VAL A 210 25.71 9.88 8.90
C VAL A 210 26.48 8.59 8.62
N GLY A 211 27.82 8.64 8.51
CA GLY A 211 28.65 7.44 8.43
C GLY A 211 28.53 6.55 9.67
N GLN A 212 28.48 7.13 10.87
CA GLN A 212 28.21 6.38 12.11
C GLN A 212 26.81 5.77 12.10
N LEU A 213 25.79 6.55 11.72
CA LEU A 213 24.41 6.04 11.58
C LEU A 213 24.34 4.87 10.59
N ARG A 214 25.01 4.99 9.44
CA ARG A 214 25.08 3.91 8.44
C ARG A 214 25.76 2.66 8.98
N ALA A 215 26.81 2.79 9.79
CA ALA A 215 27.48 1.65 10.40
C ALA A 215 26.57 0.88 11.38
N LEU A 216 25.72 1.59 12.13
CA LEU A 216 24.73 0.97 13.02
C LEU A 216 23.58 0.31 12.25
N TRP A 217 23.26 0.81 11.06
CA TRP A 217 22.09 0.40 10.29
C TRP A 217 21.98 -1.11 10.05
N ASP A 218 23.11 -1.78 9.78
CA ASP A 218 23.12 -3.21 9.43
C ASP A 218 23.25 -4.15 10.64
N THR A 219 23.71 -3.64 11.79
CA THR A 219 24.09 -4.47 12.94
C THR A 219 23.20 -4.26 14.17
N GLU A 220 22.65 -3.06 14.33
CA GLU A 220 21.90 -2.68 15.53
C GLU A 220 20.39 -2.83 15.35
N THR A 221 19.69 -2.84 16.49
CA THR A 221 18.23 -2.85 16.49
C THR A 221 17.67 -1.46 16.22
N ILE A 222 16.40 -1.41 15.81
CA ILE A 222 15.62 -0.17 15.64
C ILE A 222 15.70 0.70 16.91
N GLY A 223 15.58 0.10 18.10
CA GLY A 223 15.66 0.83 19.36
C GLY A 223 17.01 1.49 19.57
N ALA A 224 18.11 0.80 19.25
CA ALA A 224 19.46 1.35 19.36
C ALA A 224 19.70 2.49 18.34
N ILE A 225 19.24 2.31 17.10
CA ILE A 225 19.32 3.35 16.05
C ILE A 225 18.54 4.60 16.46
N LEU A 226 17.31 4.44 16.97
CA LEU A 226 16.50 5.56 17.44
C LEU A 226 17.18 6.30 18.60
N ARG A 227 17.71 5.59 19.61
CA ARG A 227 18.43 6.22 20.72
C ARG A 227 19.67 6.98 20.24
N PHE A 228 20.43 6.41 19.29
CA PHE A 228 21.56 7.10 18.68
C PHE A 228 21.13 8.39 17.97
N CYS A 229 20.06 8.33 17.16
CA CYS A 229 19.51 9.49 16.47
C CYS A 229 19.00 10.56 17.44
N VAL A 230 18.43 10.18 18.58
CA VAL A 230 18.00 11.12 19.63
C VAL A 230 19.21 11.75 20.33
N ASP A 231 20.18 10.96 20.79
CA ASP A 231 21.39 11.43 21.48
C ASP A 231 22.19 12.40 20.61
N LYS A 232 22.33 12.07 19.32
CA LYS A 232 23.02 12.93 18.34
C LYS A 232 22.14 14.01 17.74
N GLN A 233 20.90 14.13 18.20
CA GLN A 233 19.91 15.09 17.73
C GLN A 233 19.73 15.07 16.20
N ILE A 234 19.86 13.91 15.55
CA ILE A 234 19.60 13.71 14.11
C ILE A 234 18.10 13.88 13.82
N ILE A 235 17.26 13.43 14.75
CA ILE A 235 15.81 13.53 14.65
C ILE A 235 15.24 14.42 15.76
N ARG A 236 14.05 14.95 15.54
CA ARG A 236 13.21 15.53 16.60
C ARG A 236 12.16 14.49 17.03
N PRO A 237 12.39 13.73 18.12
CA PRO A 237 11.44 12.72 18.55
C PRO A 237 10.17 13.38 19.12
N SER A 238 9.01 12.74 18.94
CA SER A 238 7.79 13.11 19.67
C SER A 238 7.92 12.72 21.15
N GLU A 239 7.24 13.41 22.07
CA GLU A 239 7.19 13.05 23.50
C GLU A 239 6.85 11.57 23.70
N ARG A 240 5.81 11.09 23.01
CA ARG A 240 5.38 9.69 23.05
C ARG A 240 6.47 8.69 22.63
N LEU A 241 7.34 9.06 21.68
CA LEU A 241 8.45 8.20 21.27
C LEU A 241 9.50 8.12 22.37
N LEU A 242 9.83 9.26 23.00
CA LEU A 242 10.76 9.31 24.13
C LEU A 242 10.26 8.47 25.30
N GLU A 243 8.98 8.61 25.66
CA GLU A 243 8.35 7.83 26.74
C GLU A 243 8.53 6.32 26.53
N HIS A 244 8.34 5.82 25.31
CA HIS A 244 8.57 4.40 25.02
C HIS A 244 10.06 4.02 24.95
N LEU A 245 10.96 4.91 24.54
CA LEU A 245 12.40 4.63 24.50
C LEU A 245 13.03 4.58 25.90
N ASP A 246 12.51 5.37 26.84
CA ASP A 246 13.02 5.53 28.21
C ASP A 246 12.41 4.55 29.21
N ARG A 247 11.21 4.01 28.93
CA ARG A 247 10.61 2.97 29.79
C ARG A 247 11.34 1.64 29.65
N ALA A 248 11.27 0.82 30.70
CA ALA A 248 11.67 -0.58 30.60
C ALA A 248 10.68 -1.38 29.71
N PRO A 249 11.16 -2.39 28.96
CA PRO A 249 10.28 -3.30 28.24
C PRO A 249 9.29 -3.99 29.18
N ARG A 250 8.06 -4.24 28.72
CA ARG A 250 7.06 -4.97 29.49
C ARG A 250 7.56 -6.39 29.76
N ALA A 251 7.41 -6.84 31.00
CA ALA A 251 7.76 -8.20 31.41
C ALA A 251 6.59 -9.15 31.17
N GLY A 252 6.88 -10.32 30.60
CA GLY A 252 5.89 -11.37 30.36
C GLY A 252 5.10 -11.22 29.04
N PRO A 253 4.37 -12.27 28.66
CA PRO A 253 3.56 -12.25 27.45
C PRO A 253 2.40 -11.25 27.58
N PHE A 254 1.98 -10.70 26.45
CA PHE A 254 0.76 -9.89 26.38
C PHE A 254 -0.47 -10.75 26.72
N ASP A 255 -1.32 -10.22 27.59
CA ASP A 255 -2.61 -10.80 27.97
C ASP A 255 -3.70 -9.76 27.64
N GLU A 256 -4.62 -10.10 26.76
CA GLU A 256 -5.63 -9.16 26.26
C GLU A 256 -6.61 -8.73 27.36
N ASP A 257 -6.96 -9.64 28.27
CA ASP A 257 -7.91 -9.36 29.36
C ASP A 257 -7.31 -8.40 30.39
N LEU A 258 -5.99 -8.48 30.60
CA LEU A 258 -5.27 -7.66 31.60
C LEU A 258 -4.67 -6.38 31.02
N HIS A 259 -4.29 -6.37 29.73
CA HIS A 259 -3.41 -5.35 29.16
C HIS A 259 -3.94 -4.69 27.89
N SER A 260 -5.24 -4.83 27.57
CA SER A 260 -5.86 -4.22 26.38
C SER A 260 -5.60 -2.72 26.20
N LEU A 261 -5.54 -1.95 27.29
CA LEU A 261 -5.28 -0.50 27.27
C LEU A 261 -3.81 -0.14 26.97
N ASP A 262 -2.89 -1.06 27.31
CA ASP A 262 -1.44 -0.83 27.25
C ASP A 262 -0.79 -1.58 26.08
N LYS A 263 -1.56 -2.21 25.18
CA LYS A 263 -1.04 -3.04 24.09
C LYS A 263 -0.01 -2.35 23.19
N GLY A 264 -0.05 -1.02 23.10
CA GLY A 264 0.95 -0.21 22.40
C GLY A 264 2.38 -0.35 22.96
N ASP A 265 2.52 -0.74 24.23
CA ASP A 265 3.83 -1.00 24.82
C ASP A 265 4.48 -2.25 24.24
N TRP A 266 3.76 -3.38 24.18
CA TRP A 266 4.28 -4.60 23.54
C TRP A 266 4.59 -4.38 22.07
N LEU A 267 3.81 -3.55 21.38
CA LEU A 267 4.10 -3.14 20.01
C LEU A 267 5.44 -2.41 19.92
N ALA A 268 5.67 -1.38 20.73
CA ALA A 268 6.91 -0.62 20.74
C ALA A 268 8.11 -1.49 21.14
N ASP A 269 7.96 -2.33 22.18
CA ASP A 269 9.01 -3.23 22.65
C ASP A 269 9.42 -4.21 21.55
N SER A 270 8.44 -4.82 20.88
CA SER A 270 8.69 -5.73 19.77
C SER A 270 9.40 -5.02 18.61
N LEU A 271 8.94 -3.82 18.24
CA LEU A 271 9.55 -3.02 17.17
C LEU A 271 11.01 -2.70 17.49
N PHE A 272 11.31 -2.28 18.72
CA PHE A 272 12.66 -1.88 19.11
C PHE A 272 13.69 -3.01 19.10
N GLN A 273 13.25 -4.27 19.07
CA GLN A 273 14.12 -5.44 18.91
C GLN A 273 14.33 -5.85 17.44
N MET A 274 13.54 -5.32 16.50
CA MET A 274 13.70 -5.64 15.08
C MET A 274 14.94 -4.95 14.49
N THR A 275 15.43 -5.48 13.36
CA THR A 275 16.46 -4.83 12.54
C THR A 275 15.84 -3.79 11.60
N SER A 276 16.67 -2.91 11.05
CA SER A 276 16.25 -1.79 10.18
C SER A 276 15.74 -2.23 8.79
N GLY A 277 16.15 -3.42 8.30
CA GLY A 277 15.89 -3.89 6.94
C GLY A 277 14.41 -3.89 6.53
N PRO A 278 13.49 -4.47 7.33
CA PRO A 278 12.06 -4.37 7.09
C PRO A 278 11.53 -2.92 7.01
N VAL A 279 12.06 -2.00 7.80
CA VAL A 279 11.64 -0.58 7.78
C VAL A 279 12.10 0.10 6.50
N SER A 280 13.32 -0.19 6.02
CA SER A 280 13.79 0.31 4.72
C SER A 280 12.86 -0.11 3.59
N ARG A 281 12.51 -1.40 3.54
CA ARG A 281 11.65 -1.93 2.46
C ARG A 281 10.21 -1.45 2.59
N TYR A 282 9.78 -1.16 3.82
CA TYR A 282 8.51 -0.49 4.07
C TYR A 282 8.51 0.96 3.57
N ALA A 283 9.60 1.70 3.78
CA ALA A 283 9.77 3.05 3.25
C ALA A 283 9.75 3.03 1.71
N ASP A 284 10.51 2.13 1.08
CA ASP A 284 10.50 1.95 -0.38
C ASP A 284 9.10 1.56 -0.89
N TYR A 285 8.38 0.72 -0.13
CA TYR A 285 7.00 0.38 -0.45
C TYR A 285 6.11 1.63 -0.42
N LEU A 286 6.18 2.45 0.62
CA LEU A 286 5.36 3.67 0.68
C LEU A 286 5.71 4.66 -0.43
N ASP A 287 6.98 4.84 -0.74
CA ASP A 287 7.44 5.75 -1.80
C ASP A 287 6.98 5.28 -3.19
N ASN A 288 7.15 3.98 -3.50
CA ASN A 288 6.78 3.40 -4.81
C ASN A 288 5.29 3.07 -4.94
N ASN A 289 4.59 2.86 -3.82
CA ASN A 289 3.15 2.60 -3.76
C ASN A 289 2.39 3.77 -3.15
N THR A 290 2.94 4.99 -3.30
CA THR A 290 2.25 6.27 -3.11
C THR A 290 0.91 6.34 -3.86
N ALA A 291 0.64 5.39 -4.78
CA ALA A 291 -0.67 5.09 -5.34
C ALA A 291 -1.79 4.77 -4.30
N TYR A 292 -1.43 4.39 -3.06
CA TYR A 292 -2.38 4.12 -1.96
C TYR A 292 -2.10 4.91 -0.68
N SER A 293 -0.96 5.61 -0.57
CA SER A 293 -0.63 6.40 0.63
C SER A 293 -1.37 7.74 0.66
N THR A 294 -2.08 7.98 1.75
CA THR A 294 -3.14 8.98 1.92
C THR A 294 -2.66 10.42 2.07
N GLN A 295 -1.36 10.72 1.92
CA GLN A 295 -0.88 12.08 2.14
C GLN A 295 -0.79 12.97 0.90
N HIS A 296 -0.72 12.41 -0.31
CA HIS A 296 -0.75 13.19 -1.55
C HIS A 296 -1.78 12.62 -2.52
N GLY A 297 -3.04 13.01 -2.33
CA GLY A 297 -4.03 13.17 -3.39
C GLY A 297 -4.02 12.15 -4.54
N VAL A 298 -4.18 10.85 -4.27
CA VAL A 298 -4.10 9.82 -5.33
C VAL A 298 -5.38 9.65 -6.15
N LYS A 299 -6.35 10.55 -6.02
CA LYS A 299 -7.49 10.62 -6.93
C LYS A 299 -7.02 11.25 -8.23
N GLY A 300 -6.54 10.44 -9.17
CA GLY A 300 -6.16 10.91 -10.50
C GLY A 300 -4.98 10.18 -11.14
N GLU A 301 -4.09 9.55 -10.37
CA GLU A 301 -2.90 8.88 -10.93
C GLU A 301 -3.26 7.73 -11.89
N GLU A 302 -2.56 7.64 -13.02
CA GLU A 302 -2.83 6.71 -14.11
C GLU A 302 -1.50 6.09 -14.59
N TYR A 303 -1.50 4.81 -14.94
CA TYR A 303 -0.30 4.07 -15.33
C TYR A 303 -0.52 3.37 -16.66
N GLU A 304 0.50 3.32 -17.51
CA GLU A 304 0.42 2.61 -18.80
C GLU A 304 0.01 1.15 -18.60
N LYS A 305 0.65 0.46 -17.66
CA LYS A 305 0.40 -0.95 -17.35
C LYS A 305 0.08 -1.12 -15.87
N VAL A 306 -0.99 -1.86 -15.58
CA VAL A 306 -1.44 -2.15 -14.22
C VAL A 306 -1.63 -3.65 -14.04
N MET A 307 -1.03 -4.19 -12.99
CA MET A 307 -1.33 -5.50 -12.45
C MET A 307 -2.14 -5.33 -11.17
N VAL A 308 -3.26 -6.03 -11.03
CA VAL A 308 -4.05 -6.10 -9.80
C VAL A 308 -4.03 -7.52 -9.26
N VAL A 309 -3.82 -7.68 -7.95
CA VAL A 309 -3.89 -8.99 -7.28
C VAL A 309 -5.06 -9.02 -6.31
N TYR A 310 -5.97 -9.96 -6.52
CA TYR A 310 -7.09 -10.28 -5.66
C TYR A 310 -6.85 -11.63 -4.98
N ASP A 311 -6.56 -11.59 -3.69
CA ASP A 311 -6.46 -12.77 -2.83
C ASP A 311 -7.22 -12.48 -1.53
N ASP A 312 -8.50 -12.84 -1.52
CA ASP A 312 -9.38 -12.59 -0.38
C ASP A 312 -9.01 -13.43 0.86
N VAL A 313 -8.32 -14.57 0.67
CA VAL A 313 -7.92 -15.46 1.78
C VAL A 313 -6.76 -14.82 2.54
N GLU A 314 -5.74 -14.39 1.82
CA GLU A 314 -4.57 -13.78 2.43
C GLU A 314 -4.85 -12.40 3.01
N ALA A 315 -5.64 -11.60 2.29
CA ALA A 315 -5.93 -10.24 2.69
C ALA A 315 -6.75 -10.17 4.00
N ALA A 316 -7.43 -11.27 4.36
CA ALA A 316 -8.18 -11.44 5.61
C ALA A 316 -9.16 -10.28 5.91
N TRP A 317 -9.72 -9.65 4.88
CA TRP A 317 -10.61 -8.51 5.07
C TRP A 317 -12.00 -8.94 5.51
N SER A 318 -12.50 -8.29 6.55
CA SER A 318 -13.93 -8.37 6.88
C SER A 318 -14.78 -7.39 6.05
N GLN A 319 -14.18 -6.28 5.58
CA GLN A 319 -14.92 -5.15 5.02
C GLN A 319 -15.23 -5.25 3.52
N TYR A 320 -14.50 -6.07 2.76
CA TYR A 320 -14.70 -6.27 1.32
C TYR A 320 -14.21 -7.66 0.87
N SER A 321 -14.66 -8.11 -0.31
CA SER A 321 -14.29 -9.42 -0.88
C SER A 321 -14.49 -9.39 -2.39
N PHE A 322 -13.39 -9.50 -3.14
CA PHE A 322 -13.39 -9.48 -4.59
C PHE A 322 -13.98 -10.75 -5.19
N SER A 323 -13.65 -11.92 -4.64
CA SER A 323 -14.17 -13.20 -5.14
C SER A 323 -15.69 -13.27 -4.98
N LYS A 324 -16.25 -12.80 -3.85
CA LYS A 324 -17.70 -12.72 -3.67
C LYS A 324 -18.37 -11.69 -4.57
N THR A 325 -17.70 -10.57 -4.85
CA THR A 325 -18.28 -9.49 -5.66
C THR A 325 -18.23 -9.79 -7.16
N LEU A 326 -17.13 -10.38 -7.63
CA LEU A 326 -16.90 -10.70 -9.04
C LEU A 326 -17.47 -12.08 -9.42
N THR A 327 -17.48 -13.02 -8.48
CA THR A 327 -17.93 -14.42 -8.69
C THR A 327 -18.81 -14.93 -7.53
N PRO A 328 -19.96 -14.29 -7.24
CA PRO A 328 -20.85 -14.69 -6.15
C PRO A 328 -21.40 -16.12 -6.25
N GLN A 329 -21.59 -16.69 -7.43
CA GLN A 329 -22.13 -18.05 -7.59
C GLN A 329 -21.14 -19.09 -7.08
N THR A 330 -19.84 -18.87 -7.26
CA THR A 330 -18.78 -19.77 -6.81
C THR A 330 -18.22 -19.42 -5.43
N SER A 331 -18.22 -18.15 -5.04
CA SER A 331 -17.60 -17.66 -3.79
C SER A 331 -18.60 -17.31 -2.68
N GLY A 332 -19.90 -17.33 -3.00
CA GLY A 332 -20.99 -16.90 -2.13
C GLY A 332 -21.24 -15.39 -2.20
N GLU A 333 -22.42 -14.98 -1.75
CA GLU A 333 -22.84 -13.57 -1.83
C GLU A 333 -22.10 -12.67 -0.82
N PRO A 334 -21.68 -11.46 -1.22
CA PRO A 334 -21.17 -10.44 -0.32
C PRO A 334 -22.33 -9.76 0.42
N THR A 335 -22.07 -9.26 1.63
CA THR A 335 -22.99 -8.32 2.30
C THR A 335 -23.11 -7.01 1.51
N ASP A 336 -24.17 -6.22 1.70
CA ASP A 336 -24.36 -4.94 1.00
C ASP A 336 -23.18 -3.98 1.20
N ARG A 337 -22.63 -3.94 2.42
CA ARG A 337 -21.44 -3.14 2.74
C ARG A 337 -20.22 -3.64 1.95
N GLN A 338 -19.96 -4.94 1.97
CA GLN A 338 -18.86 -5.53 1.20
C GLN A 338 -19.02 -5.24 -0.28
N ARG A 339 -20.23 -5.43 -0.83
CA ARG A 339 -20.53 -5.17 -2.24
C ARG A 339 -20.22 -3.72 -2.61
N SER A 340 -20.76 -2.76 -1.86
CA SER A 340 -20.60 -1.32 -2.11
C SER A 340 -19.12 -0.88 -2.09
N VAL A 341 -18.34 -1.37 -1.11
CA VAL A 341 -16.92 -1.03 -0.99
C VAL A 341 -16.09 -1.72 -2.07
N THR A 342 -16.27 -3.04 -2.24
CA THR A 342 -15.51 -3.83 -3.23
C THR A 342 -15.76 -3.33 -4.64
N GLN A 343 -17.01 -2.95 -4.97
CA GLN A 343 -17.35 -2.48 -6.31
C GLN A 343 -16.55 -1.24 -6.69
N LYS A 344 -16.45 -0.27 -5.78
CA LYS A 344 -15.67 0.95 -5.99
C LYS A 344 -14.17 0.65 -6.07
N LEU A 345 -13.65 -0.21 -5.19
CA LEU A 345 -12.24 -0.60 -5.22
C LEU A 345 -11.85 -1.29 -6.53
N ALA A 346 -12.65 -2.24 -7.00
CA ALA A 346 -12.43 -2.93 -8.27
C ALA A 346 -12.48 -1.94 -9.44
N TYR A 347 -13.51 -1.09 -9.52
CA TYR A 347 -13.62 -0.06 -10.56
C TYR A 347 -12.42 0.89 -10.56
N VAL A 348 -12.02 1.38 -9.39
CA VAL A 348 -10.84 2.27 -9.25
C VAL A 348 -9.59 1.52 -9.70
N SER A 349 -9.40 0.26 -9.33
CA SER A 349 -8.23 -0.52 -9.74
C SER A 349 -8.18 -0.78 -11.25
N PHE A 350 -9.32 -1.09 -11.88
CA PHE A 350 -9.41 -1.30 -13.34
C PHE A 350 -9.15 0.00 -14.10
N SER A 351 -9.76 1.10 -13.66
CA SER A 351 -9.61 2.40 -14.30
C SER A 351 -8.20 2.98 -14.14
N ARG A 352 -7.33 2.44 -13.28
CA ARG A 352 -5.92 2.89 -13.19
C ARG A 352 -5.11 2.64 -14.46
N ALA A 353 -5.47 1.63 -15.25
CA ALA A 353 -4.75 1.25 -16.47
C ALA A 353 -5.08 2.18 -17.65
N ARG A 354 -4.05 2.79 -18.23
CA ARG A 354 -4.18 3.54 -19.49
C ARG A 354 -4.15 2.62 -20.69
N GLU A 355 -3.32 1.58 -20.69
CA GLU A 355 -3.17 0.65 -21.82
C GLU A 355 -3.53 -0.79 -21.44
N ASP A 356 -2.75 -1.39 -20.55
CA ASP A 356 -2.82 -2.81 -20.24
C ASP A 356 -3.22 -3.06 -18.78
N LEU A 357 -4.24 -3.89 -18.59
CA LEU A 357 -4.69 -4.37 -17.30
C LEU A 357 -4.46 -5.88 -17.21
N ARG A 358 -3.83 -6.33 -16.14
CA ARG A 358 -3.73 -7.75 -15.75
C ARG A 358 -4.31 -7.93 -14.37
N VAL A 359 -5.21 -8.90 -14.22
CA VAL A 359 -5.84 -9.22 -12.94
C VAL A 359 -5.47 -10.65 -12.57
N LEU A 360 -4.78 -10.82 -11.45
CA LEU A 360 -4.52 -12.12 -10.85
C LEU A 360 -5.58 -12.38 -9.77
N LEU A 361 -6.49 -13.32 -10.00
CA LEU A 361 -7.57 -13.64 -9.06
C LEU A 361 -7.35 -15.03 -8.45
N PHE A 362 -7.09 -15.07 -7.16
CA PHE A 362 -7.06 -16.31 -6.37
C PHE A 362 -8.50 -16.72 -6.01
N THR A 363 -8.90 -17.92 -6.44
CA THR A 363 -10.24 -18.46 -6.22
C THR A 363 -10.20 -19.96 -5.90
N ALA A 364 -11.12 -20.42 -5.06
CA ALA A 364 -11.24 -21.84 -4.72
C ALA A 364 -11.67 -22.70 -5.92
N ASP A 365 -12.43 -22.12 -6.85
CA ASP A 365 -12.90 -22.78 -8.07
C ASP A 365 -12.60 -21.95 -9.33
N PRO A 366 -11.40 -22.08 -9.92
CA PRO A 366 -11.04 -21.35 -11.13
C PRO A 366 -11.94 -21.65 -12.33
N GLU A 367 -12.42 -22.89 -12.48
CA GLU A 367 -13.26 -23.27 -13.62
C GLU A 367 -14.65 -22.64 -13.50
N GLY A 368 -15.28 -22.75 -12.33
CA GLY A 368 -16.57 -22.11 -12.08
C GLY A 368 -16.48 -20.59 -12.15
N ALA A 369 -15.44 -19.99 -11.56
CA ALA A 369 -15.21 -18.55 -11.62
C ALA A 369 -15.03 -18.07 -13.07
N ARG A 370 -14.32 -18.83 -13.90
CA ARG A 370 -14.18 -18.53 -15.33
C ARG A 370 -15.52 -18.56 -16.05
N ALA A 371 -16.32 -19.59 -15.81
CA ALA A 371 -17.63 -19.73 -16.42
C ALA A 371 -18.57 -18.58 -16.01
N GLU A 372 -18.53 -18.18 -14.74
CA GLU A 372 -19.35 -17.10 -14.18
C GLU A 372 -18.95 -15.71 -14.73
N LEU A 373 -17.65 -15.41 -14.81
CA LEU A 373 -17.17 -14.13 -15.35
C LEU A 373 -17.48 -13.97 -16.84
N ILE A 374 -17.49 -15.06 -17.60
CA ILE A 374 -17.91 -15.05 -19.01
C ILE A 374 -19.43 -14.96 -19.11
N GLY A 375 -20.17 -15.74 -18.31
CA GLY A 375 -21.62 -15.79 -18.33
C GLY A 375 -22.30 -14.51 -17.86
N SER A 376 -21.62 -13.72 -17.02
CA SER A 376 -22.05 -12.37 -16.61
C SER A 376 -21.66 -11.27 -17.61
N GLU A 377 -21.03 -11.65 -18.74
CA GLU A 377 -20.54 -10.75 -19.78
C GLU A 377 -19.49 -9.73 -19.31
N LEU A 378 -18.90 -9.93 -18.12
CA LEU A 378 -17.83 -9.07 -17.62
C LEU A 378 -16.55 -9.25 -18.46
N LEU A 379 -16.29 -10.47 -18.92
CA LEU A 379 -15.10 -10.83 -19.71
C LEU A 379 -15.49 -11.72 -20.90
N VAL A 380 -14.74 -11.60 -21.99
CA VAL A 380 -14.83 -12.57 -23.11
C VAL A 380 -13.81 -13.70 -22.93
N PRO A 381 -13.98 -14.88 -23.58
CA PRO A 381 -13.10 -16.02 -23.40
C PRO A 381 -11.60 -15.76 -23.66
N SER A 382 -11.27 -14.81 -24.54
CA SER A 382 -9.88 -14.42 -24.84
C SER A 382 -9.23 -13.55 -23.77
N GLN A 383 -10.00 -13.02 -22.82
CA GLN A 383 -9.52 -12.17 -21.74
C GLN A 383 -9.35 -12.92 -20.42
N ILE A 384 -9.56 -14.24 -20.39
CA ILE A 384 -9.52 -15.01 -19.14
C ILE A 384 -8.87 -16.39 -19.31
N ARG A 385 -7.81 -16.62 -18.53
CA ARG A 385 -7.05 -17.87 -18.48
C ARG A 385 -7.05 -18.44 -17.07
N ILE A 386 -6.87 -19.75 -16.96
CA ILE A 386 -6.61 -20.43 -15.68
C ILE A 386 -5.15 -20.83 -15.69
N MET A 387 -4.45 -20.53 -14.59
CA MET A 387 -3.07 -20.92 -14.43
C MET A 387 -2.98 -22.44 -14.26
N THR A 388 -2.21 -23.08 -15.15
CA THR A 388 -2.04 -24.53 -15.21
C THR A 388 -1.07 -25.07 -14.17
#